data_AF-R7VAB7-F1
#
_entry.id   AF-R7VAB7-F1
#
_cell.length_a   1.000
_cell.length_b   1.000
_cell.length_c   1.000
_cell.angle_alpha   90.00
_cell.angle_beta   90.00
_cell.angle_gamma   90.00
#
_symmetry.space_group_name_H-M   'P 1'
#
loop_
_entity.id
_entity.type
_entity.pdbx_description
1 polymer ?
#
loop_
_entity_poly.entity_id
_entity_poly.type
_entity_poly.pdbx_seq_one_letter_code
_entity_poly.pdbx_strand_id
1 'polypeptide(L)'
;MERCTVFWILCALLRTSLAFNVDTENHVVHSGPTSSKFGFTVKQFVNQEGKWLVIGAPEAETSQTGVYRPGVVYKCRAQNPSECYVIPFDTTGNNQEWNGYAYIQTENKTQQWLGATLSTSSDNGAIVACAPRYVYFSRKGDKREPIGMCYVSAPDMDTQKFTPCKHYYDLTGGGELQKGDSIESFKLIMGPQASKVIE
;
A
#
# COMPACT_ATOMS: atom_id res chain seq x y z
N MET A 1 -8.01 15.54 -51.87
CA MET A 1 -6.91 16.27 -51.18
C MET A 1 -7.39 17.02 -49.94
N GLU A 2 -8.60 17.59 -49.92
CA GLU A 2 -9.08 18.45 -48.83
C GLU A 2 -9.38 17.75 -47.48
N ARG A 3 -9.71 16.44 -47.51
CA ARG A 3 -9.98 15.67 -46.28
C ARG A 3 -8.72 15.35 -45.47
N CYS A 4 -7.55 15.28 -46.12
CA CYS A 4 -6.27 15.03 -45.44
C CYS A 4 -5.76 16.29 -44.74
N THR A 5 -5.91 17.47 -45.34
CA THR A 5 -5.48 18.74 -44.74
C THR A 5 -6.26 19.07 -43.46
N VAL A 6 -7.57 18.82 -43.44
CA VAL A 6 -8.39 19.03 -42.23
C VAL A 6 -7.96 18.09 -41.09
N PHE A 7 -7.64 16.83 -41.40
CA PHE A 7 -7.13 15.87 -40.40
C PHE A 7 -5.77 16.29 -39.83
N TRP A 8 -4.86 16.78 -40.68
CA TRP A 8 -3.56 17.31 -40.25
C TRP A 8 -3.70 18.55 -39.36
N ILE A 9 -4.62 19.46 -39.68
CA ILE A 9 -4.89 20.66 -38.87
C ILE A 9 -5.52 20.27 -37.51
N LEU A 10 -6.47 19.33 -37.51
CA LEU A 10 -7.10 18.85 -36.27
C LEU A 10 -6.08 18.12 -35.37
N CYS A 11 -5.20 17.29 -35.95
CA CYS A 11 -4.11 16.64 -35.22
C CYS A 11 -3.05 17.61 -34.70
N ALA A 12 -2.81 18.73 -35.40
CA ALA A 12 -1.90 19.79 -34.94
C ALA A 12 -2.50 20.57 -33.76
N LEU A 13 -3.81 20.84 -33.77
CA LEU A 13 -4.53 21.51 -32.69
C LEU A 13 -4.71 20.62 -31.44
N LEU A 14 -4.77 19.30 -31.61
CA LEU A 14 -4.88 18.32 -30.51
C LEU A 14 -3.55 18.07 -29.76
N ARG A 15 -2.42 18.62 -30.21
CA ARG A 15 -1.08 18.26 -29.68
C ARG A 15 -0.52 19.17 -28.59
N THR A 16 -1.25 20.19 -28.12
CA THR A 16 -0.66 21.16 -27.18
C THR A 16 -1.54 21.38 -25.95
N SER A 17 -1.80 20.33 -25.17
CA SER A 17 -1.94 20.51 -23.73
C SER A 17 -0.53 20.43 -23.12
N LEU A 18 0.24 21.50 -23.25
CA LEU A 18 1.50 21.62 -22.50
C LEU A 18 1.12 21.81 -21.03
N ALA A 19 1.54 20.91 -20.15
CA ALA A 19 1.49 21.15 -18.71
C ALA A 19 2.36 22.38 -18.42
N PHE A 20 1.75 23.55 -18.32
CA PHE A 20 2.45 24.84 -18.35
C PHE A 20 2.70 25.43 -16.95
N ASN A 21 2.03 24.89 -15.93
CA ASN A 21 2.02 25.44 -14.57
C ASN A 21 2.72 24.56 -13.53
N VAL A 22 3.48 23.54 -13.97
CA VAL A 22 4.36 22.75 -13.10
C VAL A 22 5.76 23.33 -13.17
N ASP A 23 6.26 23.84 -12.05
CA ASP A 23 7.66 24.30 -11.95
C ASP A 23 8.59 23.09 -12.00
N THR A 24 9.37 22.99 -13.08
CA THR A 24 10.34 21.91 -13.28
C THR A 24 11.75 22.30 -12.81
N GLU A 25 12.00 23.57 -12.52
CA GLU A 25 13.29 24.08 -12.05
C GLU A 25 13.37 24.02 -10.53
N ASN A 26 12.38 24.57 -9.82
CA ASN A 26 12.37 24.67 -8.35
C ASN A 26 11.47 23.58 -7.74
N HIS A 27 11.87 22.32 -7.91
CA HIS A 27 11.13 21.17 -7.39
C HIS A 27 11.76 20.58 -6.12
N VAL A 28 10.95 19.88 -5.33
CA VAL A 28 11.39 19.18 -4.12
C VAL A 28 11.55 17.70 -4.43
N VAL A 29 12.75 17.15 -4.24
CA VAL A 29 13.06 15.74 -4.51
C VAL A 29 13.04 14.93 -3.21
N HIS A 30 12.19 13.91 -3.18
CA HIS A 30 12.22 12.87 -2.15
C HIS A 30 12.91 11.62 -2.70
N SER A 31 13.91 11.11 -1.97
CA SER A 31 14.67 9.92 -2.35
C SER A 31 14.66 8.90 -1.24
N GLY A 32 14.63 7.62 -1.59
CA GLY A 32 14.70 6.51 -0.65
C GLY A 32 15.83 5.53 -0.97
N PRO A 33 15.95 4.44 -0.20
CA PRO A 33 17.02 3.46 -0.39
C PRO A 33 17.00 2.83 -1.79
N THR A 34 18.19 2.54 -2.33
CA THR A 34 18.33 1.87 -3.64
C THR A 34 17.59 0.53 -3.65
N SER A 35 16.98 0.18 -4.79
CA SER A 35 16.25 -1.10 -4.99
C SER A 35 15.03 -1.32 -4.10
N SER A 36 14.62 -0.34 -3.28
CA SER A 36 13.41 -0.44 -2.43
C SER A 36 12.09 -0.22 -3.18
N LYS A 37 12.18 0.25 -4.43
CA LYS A 37 11.06 0.83 -5.19
C LYS A 37 10.39 1.99 -4.44
N PHE A 38 11.16 2.81 -3.73
CA PHE A 38 10.66 4.05 -3.13
C PHE A 38 9.95 4.91 -4.20
N GLY A 39 8.74 5.37 -3.89
CA GLY A 39 7.90 6.09 -4.84
C GLY A 39 6.99 5.19 -5.69
N PHE A 40 6.93 3.88 -5.40
CA PHE A 40 6.02 2.97 -6.10
C PHE A 40 4.56 3.40 -5.95
N THR A 41 4.19 3.88 -4.76
CA THR A 41 2.94 4.63 -4.54
C THR A 41 3.21 5.91 -3.78
N VAL A 42 2.43 6.95 -4.06
CA VAL A 42 2.49 8.24 -3.38
C VAL A 42 1.07 8.74 -3.11
N LYS A 43 0.83 9.16 -1.86
CA LYS A 43 -0.40 9.85 -1.46
C LYS A 43 -0.05 11.12 -0.70
N GLN A 44 -0.88 12.14 -0.86
CA GLN A 44 -0.77 13.38 -0.09
C GLN A 44 -1.87 13.41 0.97
N PHE A 45 -1.57 13.94 2.15
CA PHE A 45 -2.59 14.28 3.13
C PHE A 45 -2.17 15.51 3.94
N VAL A 46 -3.15 16.14 4.59
CA VAL A 46 -2.95 17.32 5.41
C VAL A 46 -3.48 17.01 6.80
N ASN A 47 -2.70 17.34 7.83
CA ASN A 47 -3.11 17.27 9.23
C ASN A 47 -2.73 18.58 9.95
N GLN A 48 -2.96 18.64 11.27
CA GLN A 48 -2.61 19.81 12.09
C GLN A 48 -1.10 20.15 12.06
N GLU A 49 -0.24 19.16 11.78
CA GLU A 49 1.20 19.37 11.70
C GLU A 49 1.62 19.96 10.36
N GLY A 50 0.84 19.79 9.28
CA GLY A 50 1.07 20.38 7.96
C GLY A 50 0.77 19.44 6.78
N LYS A 51 1.45 19.67 5.65
CA LYS A 51 1.31 18.87 4.41
C LYS A 51 2.34 17.74 4.37
N TRP A 52 1.86 16.53 4.12
CA TRP A 52 2.67 15.33 4.16
C TRP A 52 2.50 14.49 2.89
N LEU A 53 3.54 13.72 2.59
CA LEU A 53 3.56 12.67 1.59
C LEU A 53 3.67 11.32 2.30
N VAL A 54 2.84 10.37 1.90
CA VAL A 54 2.97 8.96 2.27
C VAL A 54 3.48 8.21 1.05
N ILE A 55 4.63 7.57 1.18
CA ILE A 55 5.37 6.99 0.06
C ILE A 55 5.61 5.51 0.32
N GLY A 56 5.15 4.67 -0.60
CA GLY A 56 5.35 3.22 -0.57
C GLY A 56 6.69 2.82 -1.20
N ALA A 57 7.36 1.88 -0.54
CA ALA A 57 8.60 1.25 -1.00
C ALA A 57 8.50 -0.28 -0.80
N PRO A 58 7.77 -0.99 -1.68
CA PRO A 58 7.37 -2.38 -1.46
C PRO A 58 8.51 -3.40 -1.45
N GLU A 59 9.73 -3.02 -1.87
CA GLU A 59 10.91 -3.89 -1.83
C GLU A 59 11.96 -3.42 -0.81
N ALA A 60 11.62 -2.44 0.04
CA ALA A 60 12.47 -2.02 1.14
C ALA A 60 12.70 -3.16 2.15
N GLU A 61 13.93 -3.22 2.68
CA GLU A 61 14.30 -4.10 3.79
C GLU A 61 13.94 -3.48 5.14
N THR A 62 13.71 -4.34 6.13
CA THR A 62 13.47 -3.96 7.53
C THR A 62 14.31 -4.83 8.46
N SER A 63 14.23 -4.57 9.76
CA SER A 63 14.81 -5.41 10.81
C SER A 63 13.92 -6.59 11.22
N GLN A 64 12.85 -6.90 10.48
CA GLN A 64 11.97 -8.02 10.79
C GLN A 64 12.72 -9.36 10.66
N THR A 65 12.81 -10.10 11.76
CA THR A 65 13.52 -11.38 11.79
C THR A 65 12.92 -12.39 10.83
N GLY A 66 13.75 -12.96 9.94
CA GLY A 66 13.35 -14.03 9.03
C GLY A 66 12.42 -13.58 7.89
N VAL A 67 12.33 -12.28 7.62
CA VAL A 67 11.48 -11.71 6.57
C VAL A 67 12.35 -10.86 5.64
N TYR A 68 12.36 -11.20 4.36
CA TYR A 68 13.15 -10.49 3.35
C TYR A 68 12.28 -9.58 2.48
N ARG A 69 12.71 -8.34 2.26
CA ARG A 69 11.97 -7.30 1.51
C ARG A 69 10.48 -7.25 1.83
N PRO A 70 10.08 -7.08 3.10
CA PRO A 70 8.67 -6.99 3.46
C PRO A 70 7.98 -5.75 2.85
N GLY A 71 8.74 -4.70 2.55
CA GLY A 71 8.24 -3.41 2.11
C GLY A 71 8.04 -2.44 3.27
N VAL A 72 8.16 -1.15 2.97
CA VAL A 72 8.13 -0.05 3.94
C VAL A 72 7.22 1.06 3.42
N VAL A 73 6.60 1.80 4.34
CA VAL A 73 5.89 3.04 4.05
C VAL A 73 6.54 4.18 4.81
N TYR A 74 6.81 5.26 4.08
CA TYR A 74 7.43 6.47 4.61
C TYR A 74 6.39 7.59 4.74
N LYS A 75 6.49 8.40 5.79
CA LYS A 75 5.81 9.70 5.94
C LYS A 75 6.86 10.79 5.83
N CYS A 76 6.79 11.61 4.79
CA CYS A 76 7.72 12.71 4.55
C CYS A 76 7.00 14.07 4.55
N ARG A 77 7.65 15.13 5.02
CA ARG A 77 7.16 16.52 4.85
C ARG A 77 7.16 16.89 3.37
N ALA A 78 6.06 17.43 2.86
CA ALA A 78 5.97 17.76 1.43
C ALA A 78 7.07 18.73 0.95
N GLN A 79 7.42 19.72 1.79
CA GLN A 79 8.39 20.78 1.47
C GLN A 79 9.77 20.58 2.09
N ASN A 80 9.97 19.56 2.93
CA ASN A 80 11.25 19.30 3.60
C ASN A 80 11.64 17.82 3.46
N PRO A 81 12.43 17.45 2.44
CA PRO A 81 12.88 16.06 2.21
C PRO A 81 13.63 15.43 3.39
N SER A 82 14.27 16.25 4.23
CA SER A 82 15.02 15.79 5.40
C SER A 82 14.11 15.25 6.51
N GLU A 83 12.86 15.67 6.56
CA GLU A 83 11.86 15.17 7.50
C GLU A 83 11.08 14.02 6.87
N CYS A 84 11.69 12.85 6.82
CA CYS A 84 11.03 11.62 6.37
C CYS A 84 11.34 10.43 7.28
N TYR A 85 10.30 9.71 7.69
CA TYR A 85 10.40 8.60 8.64
C TYR A 85 9.52 7.42 8.24
N VAL A 86 9.90 6.23 8.73
CA VAL A 86 9.15 4.99 8.52
C VAL A 86 7.92 4.97 9.42
N ILE A 87 6.77 4.61 8.87
CA ILE A 87 5.57 4.30 9.65
C ILE A 87 5.68 2.83 10.13
N PRO A 88 5.70 2.57 11.44
CA PRO A 88 5.95 1.24 11.99
C PRO A 88 4.71 0.34 11.95
N PHE A 89 4.20 0.04 10.76
CA PHE A 89 2.99 -0.78 10.60
C PHE A 89 3.15 -2.20 11.18
N ASP A 90 4.34 -2.78 11.01
CA ASP A 90 4.69 -4.07 11.59
C ASP A 90 6.20 -4.18 11.77
N THR A 91 6.61 -4.60 12.96
CA THR A 91 8.02 -4.81 13.35
C THR A 91 8.33 -6.28 13.63
N THR A 92 7.33 -7.15 13.50
CA THR A 92 7.42 -8.58 13.81
C THR A 92 7.70 -9.43 12.58
N GLY A 93 8.36 -10.58 12.78
CA GLY A 93 8.57 -11.58 11.72
C GLY A 93 7.28 -12.31 11.33
N ASN A 94 7.41 -13.49 10.71
CA ASN A 94 6.23 -14.33 10.43
C ASN A 94 5.65 -14.87 11.74
N ASN A 95 4.34 -14.70 11.93
CA ASN A 95 3.61 -15.27 13.05
C ASN A 95 3.61 -16.81 13.02
N GLN A 96 3.58 -17.37 14.23
CA GLN A 96 3.41 -18.79 14.46
C GLN A 96 2.22 -19.02 15.39
N GLU A 97 1.44 -20.06 15.11
CA GLU A 97 0.31 -20.46 15.95
C GLU A 97 0.48 -21.92 16.40
N TRP A 98 -0.02 -22.22 17.60
CA TRP A 98 -0.08 -23.58 18.12
C TRP A 98 -1.22 -24.35 17.47
N ASN A 99 -0.92 -25.48 16.83
CA ASN A 99 -1.93 -26.31 16.15
C ASN A 99 -2.44 -27.50 17.00
N GLY A 100 -2.03 -27.60 18.26
CA GLY A 100 -2.29 -28.76 19.13
C GLY A 100 -1.07 -29.66 19.36
N TYR A 101 -0.07 -29.62 18.47
CA TYR A 101 1.12 -30.48 18.52
C TYR A 101 2.44 -29.71 18.39
N ALA A 102 2.46 -28.64 17.60
CA ALA A 102 3.64 -27.80 17.37
C ALA A 102 3.24 -26.36 17.04
N TYR A 103 4.19 -25.43 17.21
CA TYR A 103 4.09 -24.09 16.62
C TYR A 103 4.38 -24.17 15.13
N ILE A 104 3.42 -23.75 14.32
CA ILE A 104 3.53 -23.71 12.86
C ILE A 104 3.45 -22.27 12.37
N GLN A 105 4.20 -21.95 11.33
CA GLN A 105 4.12 -20.64 10.69
C GLN A 105 2.78 -20.48 9.98
N THR A 106 2.04 -19.41 10.29
CA THR A 106 0.71 -19.14 9.70
C THR A 106 0.73 -18.08 8.61
N GLU A 107 1.86 -17.46 8.35
CA GLU A 107 1.99 -16.40 7.36
C GLU A 107 3.38 -16.34 6.72
N ASN A 108 3.46 -15.74 5.54
CA ASN A 108 4.71 -15.38 4.89
C ASN A 108 4.67 -13.90 4.48
N LYS A 109 5.48 -13.10 5.16
CA LYS A 109 5.68 -11.67 4.92
C LYS A 109 6.84 -11.38 3.96
N THR A 110 7.62 -12.38 3.56
CA THR A 110 8.75 -12.19 2.63
C THR A 110 8.23 -11.75 1.26
N GLN A 111 8.74 -10.63 0.75
CA GLN A 111 8.31 -10.02 -0.53
C GLN A 111 6.79 -9.81 -0.60
N GLN A 112 6.15 -9.54 0.53
CA GLN A 112 4.71 -9.28 0.60
C GLN A 112 4.28 -7.97 -0.06
N TRP A 113 5.25 -7.10 -0.36
CA TRP A 113 5.05 -5.82 -1.03
C TRP A 113 4.22 -4.81 -0.22
N LEU A 114 4.52 -4.67 1.07
CA LEU A 114 3.86 -3.66 1.91
C LEU A 114 4.12 -2.25 1.38
N GLY A 115 3.06 -1.47 1.18
CA GLY A 115 3.14 -0.15 0.55
C GLY A 115 2.95 -0.19 -0.98
N ALA A 116 2.61 -1.33 -1.57
CA ALA A 116 2.23 -1.40 -2.97
C ALA A 116 0.89 -0.68 -3.26
N THR A 117 0.06 -0.51 -2.24
CA THR A 117 -1.15 0.32 -2.31
C THR A 117 -1.29 1.13 -1.03
N LEU A 118 -1.64 2.41 -1.17
CA LEU A 118 -1.81 3.35 -0.06
C LEU A 118 -3.15 4.09 -0.15
N SER A 119 -3.77 4.32 1.00
CA SER A 119 -4.85 5.30 1.16
C SER A 119 -4.60 6.17 2.38
N THR A 120 -5.15 7.38 2.35
CA THR A 120 -5.08 8.34 3.45
C THR A 120 -6.45 8.98 3.61
N SER A 121 -6.91 9.18 4.84
CA SER A 121 -8.09 10.02 5.13
C SER A 121 -7.62 11.33 5.73
N SER A 122 -8.07 12.44 5.14
CA SER A 122 -7.71 13.78 5.63
C SER A 122 -8.51 14.16 6.88
N ASP A 123 -9.65 13.50 7.11
CA ASP A 123 -10.58 13.83 8.19
C ASP A 123 -10.08 13.34 9.55
N ASN A 124 -9.52 12.13 9.59
CA ASN A 124 -9.02 11.51 10.82
C ASN A 124 -7.50 11.26 10.80
N GLY A 125 -6.81 11.59 9.70
CA GLY A 125 -5.36 11.40 9.56
C GLY A 125 -4.91 9.95 9.46
N ALA A 126 -5.84 9.01 9.26
CA ALA A 126 -5.52 7.60 9.16
C ALA A 126 -4.84 7.25 7.84
N ILE A 127 -3.95 6.26 7.89
CA ILE A 127 -3.18 5.79 6.75
C ILE A 127 -3.41 4.29 6.61
N VAL A 128 -3.78 3.86 5.41
CA VAL A 128 -3.94 2.45 5.05
C VAL A 128 -2.82 2.04 4.12
N ALA A 129 -2.11 0.98 4.48
CA ALA A 129 -1.04 0.40 3.67
C ALA A 129 -1.26 -1.07 3.41
N CYS A 130 -1.19 -1.49 2.15
CA CYS A 130 -1.50 -2.85 1.74
C CYS A 130 -0.29 -3.59 1.19
N ALA A 131 -0.28 -4.90 1.44
CA ALA A 131 0.71 -5.88 1.01
C ALA A 131 -0.02 -6.97 0.18
N PRO A 132 -0.20 -6.77 -1.14
CA PRO A 132 -1.02 -7.65 -1.97
C PRO A 132 -0.41 -9.05 -2.14
N ARG A 133 0.90 -9.20 -1.94
CA ARG A 133 1.61 -10.48 -2.06
C ARG A 133 1.76 -11.22 -0.73
N TYR A 134 1.12 -10.74 0.33
CA TYR A 134 1.07 -11.46 1.60
C TYR A 134 0.39 -12.82 1.43
N VAL A 135 0.99 -13.83 2.04
CA VAL A 135 0.53 -15.22 1.96
C VAL A 135 0.17 -15.73 3.35
N TYR A 136 -0.98 -16.38 3.44
CA TYR A 136 -1.46 -17.08 4.62
C TYR A 136 -1.26 -18.59 4.46
N PHE A 137 -0.89 -19.26 5.56
CA PHE A 137 -0.87 -20.71 5.67
C PHE A 137 -1.99 -21.18 6.59
N SER A 138 -2.73 -22.21 6.17
CA SER A 138 -3.77 -22.79 7.02
C SER A 138 -3.19 -23.33 8.34
N ARG A 139 -3.99 -23.38 9.39
CA ARG A 139 -3.61 -24.02 10.67
C ARG A 139 -3.31 -25.52 10.55
N LYS A 140 -3.74 -26.15 9.46
CA LYS A 140 -3.41 -27.55 9.14
C LYS A 140 -2.10 -27.68 8.37
N GLY A 141 -1.52 -26.56 7.90
CA GLY A 141 -0.29 -26.53 7.12
C GLY A 141 -0.42 -27.06 5.69
N ASP A 142 -1.64 -27.37 5.26
CA ASP A 142 -1.95 -28.02 3.98
C ASP A 142 -2.27 -27.03 2.85
N LYS A 143 -2.43 -25.73 3.17
CA LYS A 143 -2.82 -24.72 2.20
C LYS A 143 -1.99 -23.46 2.30
N ARG A 144 -1.72 -22.84 1.15
CA ARG A 144 -0.92 -21.62 0.98
C ARG A 144 -1.67 -20.65 0.07
N GLU A 145 -2.19 -19.58 0.64
CA GLU A 145 -3.13 -18.69 -0.05
C GLU A 145 -2.59 -17.25 -0.12
N PRO A 146 -2.38 -16.67 -1.32
CA PRO A 146 -1.95 -15.29 -1.49
C PRO A 146 -3.14 -14.34 -1.30
N ILE A 147 -3.61 -14.23 -0.07
CA ILE A 147 -4.83 -13.49 0.28
C ILE A 147 -4.64 -11.96 0.37
N GLY A 148 -3.39 -11.50 0.38
CA GLY A 148 -3.07 -10.12 0.66
C GLY A 148 -3.43 -9.70 2.09
N MET A 149 -3.00 -8.50 2.47
CA MET A 149 -3.38 -7.90 3.74
C MET A 149 -3.24 -6.38 3.68
N CYS A 150 -3.85 -5.68 4.63
CA CYS A 150 -3.55 -4.28 4.87
C CYS A 150 -3.35 -4.01 6.36
N TYR A 151 -2.72 -2.89 6.63
CA TYR A 151 -2.66 -2.27 7.94
C TYR A 151 -3.36 -0.92 7.90
N VAL A 152 -4.02 -0.57 8.99
CA VAL A 152 -4.54 0.77 9.25
C VAL A 152 -3.74 1.36 10.39
N SER A 153 -3.13 2.52 10.18
CA SER A 153 -2.48 3.30 11.21
C SER A 153 -3.36 4.49 11.55
N ALA A 154 -3.79 4.57 12.81
CA ALA A 154 -4.47 5.72 13.37
C ALA A 154 -3.49 6.90 13.55
N PRO A 155 -3.97 8.15 13.72
CA PRO A 155 -3.09 9.32 13.91
C PRO A 155 -2.10 9.22 15.07
N ASP A 156 -2.39 8.41 16.11
CA ASP A 156 -1.50 8.11 17.23
C ASP A 156 -0.48 6.99 16.92
N MET A 157 -0.41 6.56 15.66
CA MET A 157 0.41 5.46 15.14
C MET A 157 0.02 4.07 15.68
N ASP A 158 -1.11 3.94 16.38
CA ASP A 158 -1.67 2.62 16.67
C ASP A 158 -2.03 1.92 15.37
N THR A 159 -1.62 0.66 15.23
CA THR A 159 -1.72 -0.06 13.97
C THR A 159 -2.53 -1.34 14.11
N GLN A 160 -3.49 -1.51 13.21
CA GLN A 160 -4.34 -2.68 13.17
C GLN A 160 -4.16 -3.44 11.85
N LYS A 161 -3.89 -4.74 11.97
CA LYS A 161 -3.82 -5.68 10.83
C LYS A 161 -5.22 -6.07 10.38
N PHE A 162 -5.47 -5.99 9.07
CA PHE A 162 -6.72 -6.42 8.46
C PHE A 162 -6.49 -7.40 7.30
N THR A 163 -7.11 -8.58 7.39
CA THR A 163 -7.05 -9.67 6.40
C THR A 163 -8.46 -10.15 6.05
N PRO A 164 -9.22 -9.38 5.26
CA PRO A 164 -10.63 -9.67 4.99
C PRO A 164 -10.81 -11.05 4.31
N CYS A 165 -9.93 -11.33 3.35
CA CYS A 165 -9.92 -12.54 2.56
C CYS A 165 -9.64 -13.79 3.42
N LYS A 166 -8.94 -13.65 4.56
CA LYS A 166 -8.74 -14.74 5.53
C LYS A 166 -10.05 -15.17 6.18
N HIS A 167 -10.86 -14.20 6.60
CA HIS A 167 -12.13 -14.48 7.29
C HIS A 167 -13.10 -15.20 6.35
N TYR A 168 -13.22 -14.73 5.10
CA TYR A 168 -14.01 -15.41 4.08
C TYR A 168 -13.54 -16.85 3.83
N TYR A 169 -12.21 -17.05 3.79
CA TYR A 169 -11.62 -18.38 3.61
C TYR A 169 -11.92 -19.34 4.75
N ASP A 170 -11.71 -18.89 5.99
CA ASP A 170 -11.96 -19.69 7.19
C ASP A 170 -13.46 -20.09 7.29
N LEU A 171 -14.38 -19.27 6.77
CA LEU A 171 -15.82 -19.53 6.75
C LEU A 171 -16.29 -20.42 5.58
N THR A 172 -15.70 -20.31 4.39
CA THR A 172 -16.20 -20.97 3.17
C THR A 172 -15.42 -22.24 2.79
N GLY A 173 -14.31 -22.54 3.46
CA GLY A 173 -13.51 -23.74 3.19
C GLY A 173 -12.64 -23.67 1.93
N GLY A 174 -12.63 -22.52 1.23
CA GLY A 174 -11.81 -22.26 0.05
C GLY A 174 -12.63 -22.17 -1.22
N GLY A 175 -13.06 -20.94 -1.54
CA GLY A 175 -13.34 -20.51 -2.91
C GLY A 175 -12.27 -19.50 -3.33
N GLU A 176 -11.89 -19.50 -4.60
CA GLU A 176 -10.98 -18.52 -5.18
C GLU A 176 -11.62 -17.13 -5.08
N LEU A 177 -11.27 -16.39 -4.02
CA LEU A 177 -11.69 -15.00 -3.90
C LEU A 177 -10.95 -14.25 -4.99
N GLN A 178 -11.71 -13.68 -5.93
CA GLN A 178 -11.15 -12.92 -7.03
C GLN A 178 -10.14 -11.90 -6.49
N LYS A 179 -8.91 -12.07 -6.97
CA LYS A 179 -7.74 -11.23 -6.78
C LYS A 179 -8.08 -9.76 -7.00
N GLY A 180 -8.47 -9.09 -5.92
CA GLY A 180 -8.75 -7.66 -5.89
C GLY A 180 -7.49 -6.90 -5.55
N ASP A 181 -6.68 -6.60 -6.57
CA ASP A 181 -5.42 -5.85 -6.45
C ASP A 181 -5.62 -4.35 -6.09
N SER A 182 -6.82 -3.93 -5.64
CA SER A 182 -7.16 -2.52 -5.38
C SER A 182 -7.69 -2.26 -3.96
N ILE A 183 -7.41 -1.05 -3.45
CA ILE A 183 -8.04 -0.52 -2.23
C ILE A 183 -9.56 -0.47 -2.37
N GLU A 184 -10.10 -0.36 -3.59
CA GLU A 184 -11.54 -0.44 -3.86
C GLU A 184 -12.11 -1.83 -3.54
N SER A 185 -11.41 -2.90 -3.90
CA SER A 185 -11.78 -4.25 -3.45
C SER A 185 -11.70 -4.35 -1.92
N PHE A 186 -10.74 -3.68 -1.29
CA PHE A 186 -10.70 -3.56 0.17
C PHE A 186 -11.85 -2.74 0.74
N LYS A 187 -12.30 -1.64 0.12
CA LYS A 187 -13.50 -0.87 0.53
C LYS A 187 -14.75 -1.74 0.51
N LEU A 188 -14.89 -2.60 -0.51
CA LEU A 188 -16.04 -3.50 -0.66
C LEU A 188 -16.07 -4.61 0.40
N ILE A 189 -14.91 -5.07 0.88
CA ILE A 189 -14.82 -6.16 1.87
C ILE A 189 -14.65 -5.63 3.30
N MET A 190 -14.17 -4.40 3.48
CA MET A 190 -14.11 -3.71 4.76
C MET A 190 -15.50 -3.22 5.14
N GLY A 191 -16.08 -3.87 6.16
CA GLY A 191 -17.32 -3.41 6.77
C GLY A 191 -17.28 -1.94 7.21
N PRO A 192 -18.42 -1.38 7.66
CA PRO A 192 -18.63 0.07 7.83
C PRO A 192 -17.60 0.80 8.72
N GLN A 193 -16.89 0.09 9.61
CA GLN A 193 -15.85 0.69 10.45
C GLN A 193 -14.56 1.04 9.70
N ALA A 194 -14.18 0.26 8.68
CA ALA A 194 -12.98 0.54 7.89
C ALA A 194 -13.28 1.28 6.58
N SER A 195 -14.55 1.29 6.12
CA SER A 195 -14.99 2.22 5.06
C SER A 195 -14.89 3.69 5.49
N LYS A 196 -15.19 4.00 6.76
CA LYS A 196 -15.00 5.36 7.36
C LYS A 196 -13.54 5.84 7.40
N VAL A 197 -12.58 4.94 7.23
CA VAL A 197 -11.14 5.25 7.23
C VAL A 197 -10.67 5.65 5.81
N ILE A 198 -11.48 5.39 4.79
CA ILE A 198 -11.13 5.63 3.38
C ILE A 198 -12.09 6.62 2.70
N GLU A 199 -12.93 7.30 3.49
CA GLU A 199 -13.67 8.50 3.09
C GLU A 199 -12.88 9.77 3.47
#